data_AF-A0A9E1UUI6-F1
#
_entry.id   AF-A0A9E1UUI6-F1
#
_cell.length_a   1.000
_cell.length_b   1.000
_cell.length_c   1.000
_cell.angle_alpha   90.00
_cell.angle_beta   90.00
_cell.angle_gamma   90.00
#
_symmetry.space_group_name_H-M   'P 1'
#
loop_
_entity.id
_entity.type
_entity.pdbx_description
1 polymer ?
#
loop_
_entity_poly.entity_id
_entity_poly.type
_entity_poly.pdbx_seq_one_letter_code
_entity_poly.pdbx_strand_id
1 'polypeptide(L)'
;MPWQNSLPCAPPLVARPLDAERRGPVTEPTAAHSSPLVVLGVTGSIAAYKAADLTSKLVQAGVEVRVIMTESATKLVQPQTFLTLSRQPVVTDLWALPSWQPEHIALAERAALLAVVPATANTLGKMANGIADDALSTFALSHTGPVLVAPAMNPRMWGHPAVQANCALLRERGVSFVAPGAGRVACGEEGTGRLAPVEEILAAVLAVIGLGQ
;
A
#
# COMPACT_ATOMS: atom_id res chain seq x y z
N MET A 1 17.41 70.87 28.76
CA MET A 1 18.84 70.57 28.63
C MET A 1 19.03 69.07 28.89
N PRO A 2 19.41 68.28 27.88
CA PRO A 2 19.56 66.83 28.01
C PRO A 2 20.98 66.44 28.42
N TRP A 3 21.07 65.25 29.00
CA TRP A 3 22.25 64.59 29.54
C TRP A 3 23.19 64.07 28.44
N GLN A 4 24.50 64.15 28.70
CA GLN A 4 25.58 63.52 27.92
C GLN A 4 25.61 62.01 28.19
N ASN A 5 25.84 61.21 27.14
CA ASN A 5 26.53 59.94 27.30
C ASN A 5 27.29 59.55 26.02
N SER A 6 28.59 59.37 26.19
CA SER A 6 29.59 59.08 25.17
C SER A 6 29.85 57.58 25.10
N LEU A 7 29.82 56.98 23.92
CA LEU A 7 30.55 55.74 23.62
C LEU A 7 31.09 55.81 22.16
N PRO A 8 32.37 55.45 21.93
CA PRO A 8 32.96 55.45 20.60
C PRO A 8 32.55 54.22 19.77
N CYS A 9 32.47 54.43 18.45
CA CYS A 9 32.14 53.44 17.43
C CYS A 9 33.17 52.30 17.39
N ALA A 10 32.73 51.04 17.48
CA ALA A 10 33.60 49.86 17.34
C ALA A 10 33.96 49.62 15.86
N PRO A 11 35.21 49.19 15.54
CA PRO A 11 35.59 48.86 14.18
C PRO A 11 35.00 47.52 13.72
N PRO A 12 34.81 47.30 12.40
CA PRO A 12 34.18 46.08 11.88
C PRO A 12 35.09 44.85 12.04
N LEU A 13 34.48 43.74 12.47
CA LEU A 13 35.12 42.42 12.56
C LEU A 13 35.38 41.87 11.15
N VAL A 14 36.66 41.68 10.81
CA VAL A 14 37.09 40.99 9.58
C VAL A 14 36.92 39.48 9.78
N ALA A 15 36.05 38.85 8.98
CA ALA A 15 35.87 37.40 9.00
C ALA A 15 37.12 36.69 8.45
N ARG A 16 37.64 35.69 9.18
CA ARG A 16 38.70 34.79 8.70
C ARG A 16 38.10 33.81 7.67
N PRO A 17 38.81 33.47 6.57
CA PRO A 17 38.39 32.41 5.67
C PRO A 17 38.43 31.06 6.41
N LEU A 18 37.35 30.29 6.33
CA LEU A 18 37.31 28.90 6.77
C LEU A 18 37.89 28.01 5.66
N ASP A 19 38.86 27.20 6.05
CA ASP A 19 39.67 26.32 5.20
C ASP A 19 38.81 25.40 4.32
N ALA A 20 38.97 25.55 3.01
CA ALA A 20 38.28 24.79 1.98
C ALA A 20 39.04 23.50 1.62
N GLU A 21 39.40 22.66 2.57
CA GLU A 21 40.12 21.41 2.26
C GLU A 21 39.82 20.31 3.29
N ARG A 22 38.80 19.50 2.98
CA ARG A 22 38.60 18.08 3.42
C ARG A 22 37.26 17.57 2.89
N ARG A 23 37.17 17.28 1.59
CA ARG A 23 36.20 16.32 1.07
C ARG A 23 37.00 15.13 0.54
N GLY A 24 37.02 14.05 1.31
CA GLY A 24 37.46 12.76 0.81
C GLY A 24 36.58 12.29 -0.35
N PRO A 25 37.00 11.26 -1.10
CA PRO A 25 36.25 10.78 -2.26
C PRO A 25 34.83 10.40 -1.82
N VAL A 26 33.84 11.08 -2.41
CA VAL A 26 32.44 10.69 -2.33
C VAL A 26 32.35 9.37 -3.09
N THR A 27 32.30 8.27 -2.36
CA THR A 27 31.96 6.96 -2.94
C THR A 27 30.58 7.10 -3.56
N GLU A 28 30.51 7.02 -4.88
CA GLU A 28 29.24 6.93 -5.60
C GLU A 28 28.44 5.75 -5.04
N PRO A 29 27.15 5.93 -4.71
CA PRO A 29 26.32 4.83 -4.26
C PRO A 29 26.24 3.77 -5.36
N THR A 30 26.89 2.64 -5.09
CA THR A 30 26.79 1.37 -5.82
C THR A 30 25.33 1.10 -6.14
N ALA A 31 25.04 0.74 -7.39
CA ALA A 31 23.69 0.50 -7.94
C ALA A 31 22.73 -0.09 -6.88
N ALA A 32 21.85 0.77 -6.37
CA ALA A 32 20.84 0.41 -5.41
C ALA A 32 19.96 -0.69 -6.03
N HIS A 33 19.88 -1.85 -5.41
CA HIS A 33 18.80 -2.78 -5.69
C HIS A 33 17.53 -2.05 -5.25
N SER A 34 16.78 -1.50 -6.20
CA SER A 34 15.52 -0.81 -5.89
C SER A 34 14.57 -1.82 -5.27
N SER A 35 14.27 -1.67 -3.98
CA SER A 35 13.29 -2.52 -3.29
C SER A 35 11.99 -2.58 -4.11
N PRO A 36 11.43 -3.77 -4.37
CA PRO A 36 10.18 -3.86 -5.10
C PRO A 36 9.08 -3.17 -4.32
N LEU A 37 8.26 -2.42 -5.05
CA LEU A 37 7.13 -1.69 -4.50
C LEU A 37 5.85 -2.50 -4.66
N VAL A 38 5.20 -2.82 -3.54
CA VAL A 38 3.87 -3.46 -3.50
C VAL A 38 2.84 -2.44 -3.06
N VAL A 39 1.78 -2.30 -3.85
CA VAL A 39 0.58 -1.57 -3.44
C VAL A 39 -0.39 -2.55 -2.79
N LEU A 40 -0.67 -2.34 -1.51
CA LEU A 40 -1.58 -3.17 -0.72
C LEU A 40 -2.96 -2.49 -0.64
N GLY A 41 -3.94 -3.05 -1.36
CA GLY A 41 -5.34 -2.65 -1.29
C GLY A 41 -6.08 -3.35 -0.15
N VAL A 42 -6.62 -2.59 0.81
CA VAL A 42 -7.36 -3.13 1.96
C VAL A 42 -8.84 -2.77 1.83
N THR A 43 -9.71 -3.79 1.85
CA THR A 43 -11.16 -3.62 1.67
C THR A 43 -11.97 -3.96 2.93
N GLY A 44 -13.24 -3.58 2.95
CA GLY A 44 -14.15 -3.67 4.11
C GLY A 44 -14.59 -5.10 4.48
N SER A 45 -13.65 -5.94 4.90
CA SER A 45 -13.91 -7.27 5.46
C SER A 45 -13.38 -7.32 6.89
N ILE A 46 -14.04 -8.06 7.78
CA ILE A 46 -13.58 -8.23 9.17
C ILE A 46 -12.14 -8.77 9.23
N ALA A 47 -11.66 -9.45 8.18
CA ALA A 47 -10.28 -9.91 8.07
C ALA A 47 -9.26 -8.78 7.78
N ALA A 48 -9.67 -7.52 7.66
CA ALA A 48 -8.79 -6.38 7.37
C ALA A 48 -7.66 -6.22 8.39
N TYR A 49 -7.86 -6.59 9.66
CA TYR A 49 -6.78 -6.54 10.66
C TYR A 49 -5.60 -7.46 10.30
N LYS A 50 -5.82 -8.54 9.54
CA LYS A 50 -4.75 -9.43 9.08
C LYS A 50 -3.88 -8.79 8.00
N ALA A 51 -4.40 -7.80 7.29
CA ALA A 51 -3.61 -7.04 6.33
C ALA A 51 -2.53 -6.20 7.04
N ALA A 52 -2.73 -5.83 8.32
CA ALA A 52 -1.70 -5.17 9.12
C ALA A 52 -0.52 -6.11 9.41
N ASP A 53 -0.80 -7.36 9.80
CA ASP A 53 0.25 -8.39 9.96
C ASP A 53 1.00 -8.65 8.64
N LEU A 54 0.27 -8.78 7.53
CA LEU A 54 0.88 -8.89 6.20
C LEU A 54 1.80 -7.70 5.87
N THR A 55 1.35 -6.46 6.17
CA THR A 55 2.15 -5.24 5.95
C THR A 55 3.48 -5.31 6.72
N SER A 56 3.43 -5.70 7.99
CA SER A 56 4.64 -5.84 8.81
C SER A 56 5.61 -6.86 8.22
N LYS A 57 5.11 -8.03 7.80
CA LYS A 57 5.92 -9.11 7.21
C LYS A 57 6.54 -8.73 5.87
N LEU A 58 5.81 -8.02 5.01
CA LEU A 58 6.35 -7.51 3.74
C LEU A 58 7.48 -6.50 3.97
N VAL A 59 7.30 -5.57 4.90
CA VAL A 59 8.35 -4.58 5.24
C VAL A 59 9.57 -5.27 5.84
N GLN A 60 9.38 -6.29 6.69
CA GLN A 60 10.49 -7.10 7.22
C GLN A 60 11.24 -7.86 6.12
N ALA A 61 10.56 -8.25 5.05
CA ALA A 61 11.15 -8.86 3.86
C ALA A 61 11.83 -7.86 2.91
N GLY A 62 11.93 -6.58 3.27
CA GLY A 62 12.61 -5.55 2.47
C GLY A 62 11.78 -4.98 1.32
N VAL A 63 10.47 -5.22 1.30
CA VAL A 63 9.52 -4.72 0.31
C VAL A 63 9.05 -3.31 0.69
N GLU A 64 9.03 -2.36 -0.25
CA GLU A 64 8.35 -1.08 -0.02
C GLU A 64 6.84 -1.31 -0.13
N VAL A 65 6.07 -0.92 0.88
CA VAL A 65 4.61 -1.12 0.89
C VAL A 65 3.89 0.23 0.88
N ARG A 66 3.00 0.42 -0.08
CA ARG A 66 2.06 1.55 -0.13
C ARG A 66 0.65 1.03 0.07
N VAL A 67 -0.08 1.59 1.04
CA VAL A 67 -1.41 1.07 1.39
C VAL A 67 -2.49 1.98 0.83
N ILE A 68 -3.48 1.38 0.17
CA ILE A 68 -4.72 2.04 -0.25
C ILE A 68 -5.88 1.35 0.47
N MET A 69 -6.67 2.10 1.22
CA MET A 69 -7.82 1.58 1.96
C MET A 69 -9.11 2.08 1.34
N THR A 70 -10.12 1.22 1.26
CA THR A 70 -11.49 1.68 0.99
C THR A 70 -12.09 2.34 2.24
N GLU A 71 -13.07 3.22 2.07
CA GLU A 71 -13.81 3.81 3.20
C GLU A 71 -14.42 2.75 4.13
N SER A 72 -14.84 1.61 3.59
CA SER A 72 -15.35 0.50 4.41
C SER A 72 -14.26 -0.18 5.23
N ALA A 73 -13.02 -0.20 4.76
CA ALA A 73 -11.89 -0.74 5.51
C ALA A 73 -11.50 0.15 6.71
N THR A 74 -11.55 1.48 6.54
CA THR A 74 -11.19 2.43 7.60
C THR A 74 -12.13 2.38 8.81
N LYS A 75 -13.36 1.89 8.62
CA LYS A 75 -14.35 1.62 9.69
C LYS A 75 -13.99 0.39 10.54
N LEU A 76 -13.11 -0.48 10.07
CA LEU A 76 -12.70 -1.72 10.75
C LEU A 76 -11.29 -1.62 11.34
N VAL A 77 -10.36 -1.01 10.60
CA VAL A 77 -8.98 -0.79 11.01
C VAL A 77 -8.59 0.64 10.65
N GLN A 78 -7.98 1.36 11.59
CA GLN A 78 -7.61 2.76 11.37
C GLN A 78 -6.40 2.87 10.42
N PRO A 79 -6.37 3.86 9.50
CA PRO A 79 -5.22 4.10 8.61
C PRO A 79 -3.88 4.27 9.35
N GLN A 80 -3.91 4.81 10.57
CA GLN A 80 -2.72 5.02 11.40
C GLN A 80 -1.92 3.73 11.64
N THR A 81 -2.60 2.58 11.74
CA THR A 81 -1.95 1.28 11.87
C THR A 81 -1.05 0.99 10.67
N PHE A 82 -1.60 1.17 9.47
CA PHE A 82 -0.87 0.93 8.22
C PHE A 82 0.23 1.95 8.00
N LEU A 83 0.00 3.24 8.32
CA LEU A 83 1.02 4.29 8.24
C LEU A 83 2.25 3.94 9.07
N THR A 84 2.03 3.45 10.30
CA THR A 84 3.12 3.09 11.21
C THR A 84 3.89 1.86 10.72
N LEU A 85 3.18 0.85 10.21
CA LEU A 85 3.77 -0.41 9.76
C LEU A 85 4.50 -0.28 8.42
N SER A 86 3.91 0.43 7.45
CA SER A 86 4.49 0.64 6.13
C SER A 86 5.57 1.72 6.12
N ARG A 87 5.56 2.63 7.10
CA ARG A 87 6.37 3.86 7.12
C ARG A 87 6.12 4.74 5.89
N GLN A 88 4.93 4.66 5.32
CA GLN A 88 4.49 5.43 4.15
C GLN A 88 3.07 5.99 4.39
N PRO A 89 2.71 7.13 3.76
CA PRO A 89 1.34 7.62 3.74
C PRO A 89 0.35 6.56 3.23
N VAL A 90 -0.85 6.57 3.81
CA VAL A 90 -1.94 5.66 3.45
C VAL A 90 -2.97 6.45 2.66
N VAL A 91 -3.33 5.95 1.48
CA VAL A 91 -4.35 6.57 0.64
C VAL A 91 -5.72 6.04 1.07
N THR A 92 -6.63 6.93 1.46
CA THR A 92 -8.00 6.57 1.86
C THR A 92 -9.07 7.21 0.99
N ASP A 93 -8.69 8.23 0.20
CA ASP A 93 -9.59 9.01 -0.64
C ASP A 93 -8.84 9.52 -1.88
N LEU A 94 -9.54 9.54 -3.01
CA LEU A 94 -9.05 10.09 -4.28
C LEU A 94 -8.75 11.59 -4.17
N TRP A 95 -9.52 12.30 -3.35
CA TRP A 95 -9.48 13.76 -3.23
C TRP A 95 -8.51 14.27 -2.16
N ALA A 96 -7.95 13.37 -1.36
CA ALA A 96 -7.04 13.73 -0.27
C ALA A 96 -5.58 13.92 -0.71
N LEU A 97 -5.26 13.73 -1.99
CA LEU A 97 -3.90 13.91 -2.53
C LEU A 97 -3.71 15.37 -3.01
N PRO A 98 -2.81 16.15 -2.39
CA PRO A 98 -2.66 17.58 -2.67
C PRO A 98 -1.87 17.92 -3.95
N SER A 99 -1.50 16.94 -4.77
CA SER A 99 -0.58 17.15 -5.90
C SER A 99 -1.30 17.29 -7.26
N TRP A 100 -0.75 18.18 -8.08
CA TRP A 100 -1.21 18.46 -9.46
C TRP A 100 -0.91 17.31 -10.43
N GLN A 101 0.02 16.41 -10.07
CA GLN A 101 0.26 15.18 -10.81
C GLN A 101 -0.65 14.08 -10.26
N PRO A 102 -1.28 13.25 -11.11
CA PRO A 102 -2.05 12.12 -10.64
C PRO A 102 -1.11 11.11 -9.97
N GLU A 103 -0.89 11.24 -8.66
CA GLU A 103 0.01 10.38 -7.87
C GLU A 103 -0.32 8.88 -8.02
N HIS A 104 -1.59 8.56 -8.31
CA HIS A 104 -2.04 7.20 -8.60
C HIS A 104 -1.43 6.63 -9.90
N ILE A 105 -1.15 7.45 -10.93
CA ILE A 105 -0.52 7.00 -12.17
C ILE A 105 0.98 6.72 -11.94
N ALA A 106 1.69 7.66 -11.33
CA ALA A 106 3.12 7.48 -11.03
C ALA A 106 3.36 6.30 -10.07
N LEU A 107 2.44 6.08 -9.12
CA LEU A 107 2.47 4.91 -8.24
C LEU A 107 2.16 3.63 -9.02
N ALA A 108 1.18 3.66 -9.94
CA ALA A 108 0.79 2.51 -10.74
C ALA A 108 1.91 2.04 -11.69
N GLU A 109 2.69 2.96 -12.25
CA GLU A 109 3.84 2.66 -13.12
C GLU A 109 5.02 2.05 -12.35
N ARG A 110 5.21 2.45 -11.08
CA ARG A 110 6.32 1.97 -10.24
C ARG A 110 6.00 0.70 -9.46
N ALA A 111 4.72 0.40 -9.25
CA ALA A 111 4.29 -0.76 -8.48
C ALA A 111 4.64 -2.06 -9.23
N ALA A 112 5.40 -2.93 -8.58
CA ALA A 112 5.67 -4.27 -9.08
C ALA A 112 4.44 -5.20 -8.96
N LEU A 113 3.50 -4.86 -8.06
CA LEU A 113 2.30 -5.63 -7.79
C LEU A 113 1.23 -4.78 -7.11
N LEU A 114 -0.02 -4.96 -7.53
CA LEU A 114 -1.20 -4.65 -6.72
C LEU A 114 -1.70 -5.91 -5.99
N ALA A 115 -1.60 -5.92 -4.67
CA ALA A 115 -2.13 -6.98 -3.82
C ALA A 115 -3.40 -6.49 -3.10
N VAL A 116 -4.58 -7.07 -3.39
CA VAL A 116 -5.84 -6.71 -2.70
C VAL A 116 -6.14 -7.74 -1.61
N VAL A 117 -5.90 -7.35 -0.36
CA VAL A 117 -5.97 -8.22 0.82
C VAL A 117 -6.58 -7.49 2.01
N PRO A 118 -7.74 -7.92 2.54
CA PRO A 118 -8.69 -8.84 1.91
C PRO A 118 -9.39 -8.20 0.70
N ALA A 119 -9.82 -9.01 -0.27
CA ALA A 119 -10.71 -8.61 -1.35
C ALA A 119 -12.17 -9.00 -1.03
N THR A 120 -13.04 -8.00 -0.89
CA THR A 120 -14.49 -8.21 -0.70
C THR A 120 -15.20 -8.48 -2.03
N ALA A 121 -16.41 -9.06 -1.96
CA ALA A 121 -17.27 -9.26 -3.13
C ALA A 121 -17.51 -7.95 -3.92
N ASN A 122 -17.68 -6.83 -3.21
CA ASN A 122 -17.86 -5.52 -3.82
C ASN A 122 -16.64 -5.10 -4.66
N THR A 123 -15.44 -5.18 -4.09
CA THR A 123 -14.21 -4.84 -4.81
C THR A 123 -13.97 -5.78 -6.00
N LEU A 124 -14.21 -7.08 -5.86
CA LEU A 124 -14.12 -8.02 -6.98
C LEU A 124 -15.13 -7.67 -8.09
N GLY A 125 -16.35 -7.28 -7.74
CA GLY A 125 -17.35 -6.82 -8.69
C GLY A 125 -16.94 -5.55 -9.42
N LYS A 126 -16.39 -4.56 -8.71
CA LYS A 126 -15.89 -3.33 -9.31
C LYS A 126 -14.74 -3.59 -10.29
N MET A 127 -13.75 -4.37 -9.88
CA MET A 127 -12.62 -4.75 -10.72
C MET A 127 -13.06 -5.52 -11.97
N ALA A 128 -14.00 -6.46 -11.83
CA ALA A 128 -14.49 -7.27 -12.94
C ALA A 128 -15.26 -6.44 -13.98
N ASN A 129 -15.94 -5.37 -13.55
CA ASN A 129 -16.85 -4.58 -14.40
C ASN A 129 -16.33 -3.18 -14.75
N GLY A 130 -15.09 -2.85 -14.39
CA GLY A 130 -14.47 -1.56 -14.74
C GLY A 130 -15.05 -0.36 -14.00
N ILE A 131 -15.55 -0.56 -12.77
CA ILE A 131 -16.08 0.52 -11.93
C ILE A 131 -14.91 1.09 -11.11
N ALA A 132 -14.69 2.40 -11.21
CA ALA A 132 -13.58 3.15 -10.60
C ALA A 132 -14.11 4.39 -9.84
N ASP A 133 -14.80 4.13 -8.73
CA ASP A 133 -15.52 5.12 -7.92
C ASP A 133 -14.85 5.40 -6.56
N ASP A 134 -13.76 4.71 -6.22
CA ASP A 134 -12.95 4.92 -5.03
C ASP A 134 -11.44 4.80 -5.33
N ALA A 135 -10.58 5.21 -4.40
CA ALA A 135 -9.13 5.26 -4.62
C ALA A 135 -8.53 3.91 -5.04
N LEU A 136 -9.00 2.81 -4.44
CA LEU A 136 -8.50 1.48 -4.74
C LEU A 136 -8.98 0.97 -6.09
N SER A 137 -10.27 1.14 -6.40
CA SER A 137 -10.86 0.69 -7.66
C SER A 137 -10.31 1.49 -8.85
N THR A 138 -10.11 2.80 -8.70
CA THR A 138 -9.43 3.63 -9.70
C THR A 138 -7.99 3.18 -9.91
N PHE A 139 -7.23 2.95 -8.83
CA PHE A 139 -5.86 2.43 -8.94
C PHE A 139 -5.83 1.07 -9.64
N ALA A 140 -6.72 0.16 -9.26
CA ALA A 140 -6.83 -1.17 -9.85
C ALA A 140 -7.15 -1.14 -11.35
N LEU A 141 -7.96 -0.17 -11.80
CA LEU A 141 -8.28 0.01 -13.21
C LEU A 141 -7.11 0.62 -14.01
N SER A 142 -6.32 1.51 -13.39
CA SER A 142 -5.18 2.16 -14.04
C SER A 142 -3.89 1.34 -14.00
N HIS A 143 -3.77 0.38 -13.09
CA HIS A 143 -2.56 -0.42 -12.93
C HIS A 143 -2.41 -1.45 -14.05
N THR A 144 -1.27 -1.43 -14.73
CA THR A 144 -0.94 -2.33 -15.85
C THR A 144 -0.06 -3.52 -15.44
N GLY A 145 0.40 -3.55 -14.19
CA GLY A 145 1.23 -4.62 -13.65
C GLY A 145 0.43 -5.81 -13.13
N PRO A 146 1.13 -6.80 -12.54
CA PRO A 146 0.51 -7.96 -11.91
C PRO A 146 -0.49 -7.57 -10.82
N VAL A 147 -1.61 -8.30 -10.75
CA VAL A 147 -2.62 -8.15 -9.71
C VAL A 147 -2.82 -9.48 -9.00
N LEU A 148 -2.75 -9.47 -7.67
CA LEU A 148 -3.04 -10.59 -6.79
C LEU A 148 -4.19 -10.22 -5.85
N VAL A 149 -5.18 -11.08 -5.72
CA VAL A 149 -6.30 -10.86 -4.78
C VAL A 149 -6.43 -12.03 -3.79
N ALA A 150 -6.74 -11.72 -2.54
CA ALA A 150 -7.04 -12.70 -1.50
C ALA A 150 -8.48 -12.49 -1.00
N PRO A 151 -9.48 -13.23 -1.52
CA PRO A 151 -10.87 -13.02 -1.16
C PRO A 151 -11.18 -13.33 0.31
N ALA A 152 -12.07 -12.54 0.92
CA ALA A 152 -12.60 -12.86 2.25
C ALA A 152 -14.04 -12.36 2.43
N MET A 153 -14.98 -13.30 2.54
CA MET A 153 -16.41 -13.04 2.65
C MET A 153 -17.17 -14.23 3.25
N ASN A 154 -18.44 -14.05 3.60
CA ASN A 154 -19.32 -15.14 4.03
C ASN A 154 -19.40 -16.25 2.94
N PRO A 155 -19.49 -17.54 3.29
CA PRO A 155 -19.55 -18.64 2.32
C PRO A 155 -20.69 -18.56 1.30
N ARG A 156 -21.86 -18.03 1.69
CA ARG A 156 -22.99 -17.78 0.77
C ARG A 156 -22.65 -16.71 -0.25
N MET A 157 -21.94 -15.65 0.17
CA MET A 157 -21.46 -14.63 -0.75
C MET A 157 -20.41 -15.20 -1.69
N TRP A 158 -19.48 -16.01 -1.17
CA TRP A 158 -18.48 -16.67 -2.00
C TRP A 158 -19.13 -17.58 -3.05
N GLY A 159 -20.07 -18.43 -2.65
CA GLY A 159 -20.82 -19.31 -3.54
C GLY A 159 -21.83 -18.61 -4.46
N HIS A 160 -22.00 -17.29 -4.35
CA HIS A 160 -22.98 -16.56 -5.16
C HIS A 160 -22.56 -16.56 -6.65
N PRO A 161 -23.48 -16.85 -7.60
CA PRO A 161 -23.13 -16.93 -9.03
C PRO A 161 -22.45 -15.67 -9.57
N ALA A 162 -22.90 -14.48 -9.15
CA ALA A 162 -22.26 -13.22 -9.55
C ALA A 162 -20.80 -13.10 -9.08
N VAL A 163 -20.48 -13.56 -7.87
CA VAL A 163 -19.10 -13.53 -7.35
C VAL A 163 -18.24 -14.52 -8.10
N GLN A 164 -18.75 -15.73 -8.35
CA GLN A 164 -18.03 -16.74 -9.13
C GLN A 164 -17.77 -16.27 -10.58
N ALA A 165 -18.77 -15.66 -11.23
CA ALA A 165 -18.61 -15.08 -12.56
C ALA A 165 -17.57 -13.95 -12.59
N ASN A 166 -17.59 -13.04 -11.61
CA ASN A 166 -16.58 -12.00 -11.47
C ASN A 166 -15.18 -12.60 -11.27
N CYS A 167 -15.05 -13.63 -10.43
CA CYS A 167 -13.76 -14.29 -10.21
C CYS A 167 -13.25 -15.01 -11.46
N ALA A 168 -14.12 -15.64 -12.25
CA ALA A 168 -13.75 -16.27 -13.51
C ALA A 168 -13.23 -15.21 -14.51
N LEU A 169 -13.98 -14.13 -14.70
CA LEU A 169 -13.60 -13.03 -15.59
C LEU A 169 -12.28 -12.37 -15.19
N LEU A 170 -12.04 -12.18 -13.89
CA LEU A 170 -10.79 -11.62 -13.39
C LEU A 170 -9.60 -12.56 -13.66
N ARG A 171 -9.77 -13.88 -13.50
CA ARG A 171 -8.73 -14.86 -13.85
C ARG A 171 -8.42 -14.86 -15.35
N GLU A 172 -9.45 -14.79 -16.19
CA GLU A 172 -9.28 -14.66 -17.65
C GLU A 172 -8.49 -13.40 -18.03
N ARG A 173 -8.61 -12.33 -17.24
CA ARG A 173 -7.86 -11.08 -17.40
C ARG A 173 -6.48 -11.08 -16.72
N GLY A 174 -6.01 -12.24 -16.25
CA GLY A 174 -4.66 -12.39 -15.67
C GLY A 174 -4.55 -12.05 -14.18
N VAL A 175 -5.65 -11.81 -13.47
CA VAL A 175 -5.62 -11.60 -12.02
C VAL A 175 -5.34 -12.92 -11.32
N SER A 176 -4.30 -12.93 -10.47
CA SER A 176 -3.94 -14.07 -9.63
C SER A 176 -4.77 -14.10 -8.35
N PHE A 177 -5.06 -15.29 -7.84
CA PHE A 177 -5.88 -15.48 -6.64
C PHE A 177 -5.17 -16.32 -5.60
N VAL A 178 -5.19 -15.87 -4.35
CA VAL A 178 -4.99 -16.74 -3.17
C VAL A 178 -6.36 -17.23 -2.73
N ALA A 179 -6.62 -18.54 -2.86
CA ALA A 179 -7.93 -19.10 -2.58
C ALA A 179 -8.33 -18.87 -1.11
N PRO A 180 -9.61 -18.57 -0.81
CA PRO A 180 -10.06 -18.46 0.56
C PRO A 180 -9.99 -19.81 1.27
N GLY A 181 -9.66 -19.79 2.56
CA GLY A 181 -9.72 -20.96 3.42
C GLY A 181 -11.15 -21.40 3.74
N ALA A 182 -11.28 -22.65 4.15
CA ALA A 182 -12.50 -23.21 4.72
C ALA A 182 -12.49 -23.15 6.25
N GLY A 183 -13.67 -23.01 6.85
CA GLY A 183 -13.86 -23.12 8.30
C GLY A 183 -15.00 -22.25 8.80
N ARG A 184 -15.11 -22.11 10.12
CA ARG A 184 -16.10 -21.24 10.74
C ARG A 184 -15.79 -19.77 10.46
N VAL A 185 -16.75 -19.06 9.86
CA VAL A 185 -16.66 -17.61 9.59
C VAL A 185 -17.34 -16.80 10.70
N ALA A 186 -17.13 -15.48 10.72
CA ALA A 186 -17.56 -14.61 11.82
C ALA A 186 -19.08 -14.63 12.10
N CYS A 187 -19.92 -14.95 11.10
CA CYS A 187 -21.35 -15.10 11.28
C CYS A 187 -21.78 -16.45 11.91
N GLY A 188 -20.82 -17.34 12.19
CA GLY A 188 -21.06 -18.65 12.81
C GLY A 188 -21.24 -19.81 11.84
N GLU A 189 -21.41 -19.54 10.54
CA GLU A 189 -21.50 -20.55 9.48
C GLU A 189 -20.15 -21.24 9.21
N GLU A 190 -20.17 -22.50 8.80
CA GLU A 190 -18.99 -23.22 8.30
C GLU A 190 -19.00 -23.24 6.77
N GLY A 191 -17.85 -22.95 6.17
CA GLY A 191 -17.69 -23.05 4.72
C GLY A 191 -16.47 -22.31 4.20
N THR A 192 -16.34 -22.28 2.89
CA THR A 192 -15.25 -21.59 2.17
C THR A 192 -15.53 -20.10 2.08
N GLY A 193 -14.57 -19.26 2.49
CA GLY A 193 -14.74 -17.80 2.44
C GLY A 193 -13.89 -17.03 3.45
N ARG A 194 -13.23 -17.73 4.37
CA ARG A 194 -12.27 -17.14 5.30
C ARG A 194 -11.04 -16.67 4.52
N LEU A 195 -10.47 -15.52 4.88
CA LEU A 195 -9.18 -15.09 4.33
C LEU A 195 -8.14 -16.19 4.55
N ALA A 196 -7.38 -16.52 3.50
CA ALA A 196 -6.24 -17.43 3.58
C ALA A 196 -5.27 -17.04 4.73
N PRO A 197 -4.48 -17.99 5.27
CA PRO A 197 -3.40 -17.67 6.19
C PRO A 197 -2.49 -16.57 5.64
N VAL A 198 -1.99 -15.71 6.52
CA VAL A 198 -1.16 -14.56 6.11
C VAL A 198 0.13 -15.05 5.46
N GLU A 199 0.63 -16.19 5.91
CA GLU A 199 1.84 -16.86 5.43
C GLU A 199 1.69 -17.30 3.96
N GLU A 200 0.53 -17.85 3.60
CA GLU A 200 0.23 -18.24 2.21
C GLU A 200 0.14 -17.01 1.30
N ILE A 201 -0.50 -15.94 1.80
CA ILE A 201 -0.62 -14.68 1.05
C ILE A 201 0.75 -14.02 0.88
N LEU A 202 1.56 -14.00 1.94
CA LEU A 202 2.92 -13.47 1.89
C LEU A 202 3.76 -14.24 0.87
N ALA A 203 3.75 -15.57 0.90
CA ALA A 203 4.47 -16.40 -0.04
C ALA A 203 4.04 -16.12 -1.49
N ALA A 204 2.73 -16.00 -1.73
CA ALA A 204 2.20 -15.66 -3.06
C ALA A 204 2.66 -14.26 -3.53
N VAL A 205 2.64 -13.25 -2.65
CA VAL A 205 3.12 -11.90 -2.96
C VAL A 205 4.61 -11.93 -3.33
N LEU A 206 5.44 -12.58 -2.50
CA LEU A 206 6.89 -12.66 -2.72
C LEU A 206 7.24 -13.41 -4.00
N ALA A 207 6.50 -14.48 -4.33
CA ALA A 207 6.68 -15.21 -5.57
C ALA A 207 6.40 -14.34 -6.80
N VAL A 208 5.33 -13.54 -6.78
CA VAL A 208 4.95 -12.67 -7.92
C VAL A 208 6.00 -11.58 -8.17
N ILE A 209 6.59 -11.01 -7.11
CA ILE A 209 7.61 -9.96 -7.22
C ILE A 209 9.04 -10.49 -7.38
N GLY A 210 9.24 -11.80 -7.54
CA GLY A 210 10.55 -12.41 -7.79
C GLY A 210 11.46 -12.51 -6.56
N LEU A 211 10.90 -12.47 -5.35
CA LEU A 211 11.60 -12.68 -4.08
C LEU A 211 11.29 -14.04 -3.42
N GLY A 212 10.60 -14.94 -4.14
CA GLY A 212 10.36 -16.31 -3.70
C GLY A 212 11.65 -17.15 -3.75
N GLN A 213 11.95 -17.84 -2.65
CA GLN A 213 13.01 -18.85 -2.54
C GLN A 213 12.74 -20.05 -3.44
#